data_AF-A0A662EH01-F1
#
_entry.id   AF-A0A662EH01-F1
#
_cell.length_a   1.000
_cell.length_b   1.000
_cell.length_c   1.000
_cell.angle_alpha   90.00
_cell.angle_beta   90.00
_cell.angle_gamma   90.00
#
_symmetry.space_group_name_H-M   'P 1'
#
loop_
_entity.id
_entity.type
_entity.pdbx_description
1 polymer ?
#
loop_
_entity_poly.entity_id
_entity_poly.type
_entity_poly.pdbx_seq_one_letter_code
_entity_poly.pdbx_strand_id
1 'polypeptide(L)'
;MKMPFCVGVFLLSVSFLALGVEGVTVSLSPVPAHELGPWAAGKAVFRLYPSLERPLKRQGPEPAMSLFGVLKLGGDEYPLMFAVLTDNTPYLAVDLDGDGVLSATEGRRGSPVSEEEWLWHLSFTVHGRPYELSIVWPVGRGFLFLIGQTPMKGELKLDGKAYTIVLVDADVNGNYNDEADFYVVDVDGDGVLHGDEGEHEVFSLEEPFTIGETSFRLAEVSPDGSTVRVVPTEYVPPKVPLYIGAEAPDFSFESLQGEEISL
;
A
#
# COMPACT_ATOMS: atom_id res chain seq x y z
N MET A 1 50.68 -38.29 46.98
CA MET A 1 49.52 -38.71 46.17
C MET A 1 48.63 -37.49 45.99
N LYS A 2 48.18 -37.24 44.76
CA LYS A 2 47.87 -35.91 44.19
C LYS A 2 46.61 -35.24 44.78
N MET A 3 46.72 -33.94 45.06
CA MET A 3 45.59 -33.01 45.21
C MET A 3 44.96 -32.71 43.84
N PRO A 4 43.64 -32.52 43.73
CA PRO A 4 43.04 -31.79 42.63
C PRO A 4 42.69 -30.36 43.08
N PHE A 5 43.32 -29.39 42.42
CA PHE A 5 42.97 -27.97 42.43
C PHE A 5 41.80 -27.80 41.46
N CYS A 6 40.60 -27.47 41.95
CA CYS A 6 39.46 -27.14 41.10
C CYS A 6 39.39 -25.62 40.96
N VAL A 7 39.94 -25.08 39.87
CA VAL A 7 39.82 -23.67 39.51
C VAL A 7 38.40 -23.46 38.98
N GLY A 8 37.55 -22.85 39.81
CA GLY A 8 36.24 -22.36 39.37
C GLY A 8 36.43 -21.12 38.52
N VAL A 9 36.24 -21.27 37.21
CA VAL A 9 36.15 -20.14 36.27
C VAL A 9 34.81 -19.44 36.53
N PHE A 10 34.87 -18.25 37.13
CA PHE A 10 33.73 -17.32 37.18
C PHE A 10 33.53 -16.75 35.76
N LEU A 11 32.56 -17.29 35.03
CA LEU A 11 32.04 -16.67 33.81
C LEU A 11 31.20 -15.46 34.24
N LEU A 12 31.80 -14.27 34.14
CA LEU A 12 31.09 -13.00 34.26
C LEU A 12 30.19 -12.87 33.02
N SER A 13 28.93 -13.25 33.15
CA SER A 13 27.90 -13.02 32.14
C SER A 13 27.65 -11.52 32.02
N VAL A 14 28.32 -10.88 31.05
CA VAL A 14 28.02 -9.52 30.61
C VAL A 14 26.62 -9.56 30.03
N SER A 15 25.65 -9.15 30.84
CA SER A 15 24.28 -8.91 30.40
C SER A 15 24.30 -7.61 29.63
N PHE A 16 24.30 -7.68 28.30
CA PHE A 16 23.94 -6.53 27.47
C PHE A 16 22.46 -6.23 27.75
N LEU A 17 22.22 -5.25 28.63
CA LEU A 17 20.96 -4.52 28.65
C LEU A 17 20.88 -3.79 27.31
N ALA A 18 20.20 -4.39 26.34
CA ALA A 18 19.63 -3.63 25.24
C ALA A 18 18.66 -2.63 25.88
N LEU A 19 19.09 -1.38 25.99
CA LEU A 19 18.18 -0.25 26.20
C LEU A 19 17.24 -0.27 25.01
N GLY A 20 16.07 -0.88 25.20
CA GLY A 20 15.05 -0.96 24.17
C GLY A 20 14.67 0.46 23.79
N VAL A 21 14.91 0.83 22.54
CA VAL A 21 14.29 2.01 21.94
C VAL A 21 12.78 1.79 22.05
N GLU A 22 12.12 2.56 22.91
CA GLU A 22 10.70 2.43 23.19
C GLU A 22 9.94 2.81 21.90
N GLY A 23 9.39 1.80 21.23
CA GLY A 23 8.64 1.96 20.00
C GLY A 23 7.15 2.01 20.27
N VAL A 24 6.41 2.73 19.44
CA VAL A 24 4.95 2.81 19.50
C VAL A 24 4.37 1.89 18.44
N THR A 25 3.55 0.93 18.85
CA THR A 25 2.74 0.14 17.91
C THR A 25 1.40 0.82 17.70
N VAL A 26 1.08 1.10 16.44
CA VAL A 26 -0.18 1.69 16.02
C VAL A 26 -1.04 0.62 15.37
N SER A 27 -2.31 0.54 15.77
CA SER A 27 -3.31 -0.28 15.08
C SER A 27 -3.98 0.54 13.98
N LEU A 28 -4.06 -0.03 12.78
CA LEU A 28 -4.69 0.57 11.62
C LEU A 28 -5.97 -0.20 11.26
N SER A 29 -6.92 0.49 10.65
CA SER A 29 -8.18 -0.08 10.17
C SER A 29 -8.43 0.35 8.72
N PRO A 30 -9.07 -0.52 7.91
CA PRO A 30 -9.38 -0.18 6.53
C PRO A 30 -10.36 0.99 6.50
N VAL A 31 -10.12 1.93 5.58
CA VAL A 31 -11.04 3.04 5.27
C VAL A 31 -11.27 3.10 3.76
N PRO A 32 -12.45 3.54 3.29
CA PRO A 32 -12.66 3.72 1.86
C PRO A 32 -11.72 4.78 1.28
N ALA A 33 -11.00 4.45 0.20
CA ALA A 33 -10.00 5.36 -0.38
C ALA A 33 -10.56 6.75 -0.76
N HIS A 34 -11.82 6.82 -1.21
CA HIS A 34 -12.46 8.08 -1.58
C HIS A 34 -12.67 9.06 -0.41
N GLU A 35 -12.61 8.59 0.84
CA GLU A 35 -12.67 9.46 2.03
C GLU A 35 -11.35 10.18 2.30
N LEU A 36 -10.24 9.67 1.78
CA LEU A 36 -8.89 10.23 1.94
C LEU A 36 -8.45 11.06 0.74
N GLY A 37 -8.82 10.61 -0.47
CA GLY A 37 -8.49 11.27 -1.72
C GLY A 37 -7.96 10.30 -2.77
N PRO A 38 -7.76 10.76 -4.03
CA PRO A 38 -7.33 9.92 -5.14
C PRO A 38 -5.97 9.24 -4.94
N TRP A 39 -5.11 9.81 -4.10
CA TRP A 39 -3.78 9.30 -3.75
C TRP A 39 -3.84 8.02 -2.92
N ALA A 40 -4.91 7.82 -2.13
CA ALA A 40 -5.04 6.69 -1.23
C ALA A 40 -5.51 5.40 -1.93
N ALA A 41 -5.74 5.48 -3.24
CA ALA A 41 -6.11 4.36 -4.08
C ALA A 41 -4.90 3.93 -4.93
N GLY A 42 -4.25 2.83 -4.52
CA GLY A 42 -3.19 2.19 -5.32
C GLY A 42 -3.68 1.84 -6.73
N LYS A 43 -2.80 1.89 -7.72
CA LYS A 43 -3.16 1.71 -9.13
C LYS A 43 -2.13 0.84 -9.84
N ALA A 44 -2.59 -0.28 -10.38
CA ALA A 44 -1.74 -1.21 -11.11
C ALA A 44 -2.32 -1.56 -12.49
N VAL A 45 -1.44 -1.70 -13.49
CA VAL A 45 -1.80 -2.23 -14.81
C VAL A 45 -1.75 -3.75 -14.76
N PHE A 46 -2.90 -4.39 -14.97
CA PHE A 46 -3.03 -5.83 -15.02
C PHE A 46 -3.10 -6.35 -16.45
N ARG A 47 -2.05 -7.08 -16.86
CA ARG A 47 -1.94 -7.62 -18.22
C ARG A 47 -2.74 -8.91 -18.36
N LEU A 48 -3.42 -9.02 -19.49
CA LEU A 48 -4.18 -10.20 -19.86
C LEU A 48 -3.54 -10.94 -21.05
N TYR A 49 -3.81 -12.23 -21.13
CA TYR A 49 -3.19 -13.15 -22.07
C TYR A 49 -4.25 -14.00 -22.79
N PRO A 50 -3.99 -14.51 -24.01
CA PRO A 50 -4.95 -15.35 -24.73
C PRO A 50 -5.28 -16.69 -24.05
N SER A 51 -4.39 -17.19 -23.19
CA SER A 51 -4.56 -18.43 -22.45
C SER A 51 -3.74 -18.43 -21.16
N LEU A 52 -4.12 -19.29 -20.22
CA LEU A 52 -3.32 -19.64 -19.04
C LEU A 52 -2.59 -20.97 -19.27
N GLU A 53 -1.56 -21.23 -18.46
CA GLU A 53 -0.89 -22.54 -18.43
C GLU A 53 -1.85 -23.67 -18.03
N ARG A 54 -2.74 -23.38 -17.07
CA ARG A 54 -3.82 -24.28 -16.64
C ARG A 54 -5.15 -23.76 -17.18
N PRO A 55 -5.81 -24.48 -18.11
CA PRO A 55 -7.09 -24.05 -18.64
C PRO A 55 -8.18 -24.06 -17.56
N LEU A 56 -8.93 -22.97 -17.47
CA LEU A 56 -10.11 -22.88 -16.62
C LEU A 56 -11.33 -23.51 -17.30
N LYS A 57 -12.15 -24.22 -16.52
CA LYS A 57 -13.49 -24.59 -16.98
C LYS A 57 -14.40 -23.37 -16.85
N ARG A 58 -15.40 -23.26 -17.73
CA ARG A 58 -16.30 -22.12 -17.76
C ARG A 58 -17.74 -22.57 -17.75
N GLN A 59 -18.54 -21.97 -16.89
CA GLN A 59 -19.98 -22.15 -16.83
C GLN A 59 -20.60 -20.76 -16.86
N GLY A 60 -20.69 -20.16 -18.04
CA GLY A 60 -21.11 -18.78 -18.20
C GLY A 60 -21.54 -18.47 -19.63
N PRO A 61 -21.87 -17.20 -19.93
CA PRO A 61 -22.22 -16.80 -21.28
C PRO A 61 -21.06 -17.08 -22.26
N GLU A 62 -21.40 -17.44 -23.49
CA GLU A 62 -20.40 -17.65 -24.54
C GLU A 62 -19.79 -16.30 -24.96
N PRO A 63 -18.46 -16.14 -24.87
CA PRO A 63 -17.81 -14.90 -25.25
C PRO A 63 -17.55 -14.84 -26.75
N ALA A 64 -17.53 -13.63 -27.31
CA ALA A 64 -16.95 -13.39 -28.64
C ALA A 64 -15.40 -13.38 -28.57
N MET A 65 -14.85 -12.93 -27.44
CA MET A 65 -13.43 -13.01 -27.13
C MET A 65 -13.21 -13.18 -25.63
N SER A 66 -12.11 -13.86 -25.26
CA SER A 66 -11.69 -13.99 -23.87
C SER A 66 -10.19 -13.78 -23.76
N LEU A 67 -9.79 -13.08 -22.71
CA LEU A 67 -8.42 -12.96 -22.24
C LEU A 67 -8.39 -13.37 -20.75
N PHE A 68 -7.22 -13.78 -20.29
CA PHE A 68 -7.06 -14.40 -18.99
C PHE A 68 -5.88 -13.78 -18.24
N GLY A 69 -5.94 -13.86 -16.91
CA GLY A 69 -4.83 -13.48 -16.04
C GLY A 69 -4.90 -14.22 -14.73
N VAL A 70 -3.88 -14.04 -13.90
CA VAL A 70 -3.87 -14.53 -12.52
C VAL A 70 -3.61 -13.33 -11.63
N LEU A 71 -4.63 -12.93 -10.88
CA LEU A 71 -4.51 -11.88 -9.87
C LEU A 71 -3.84 -12.48 -8.64
N LYS A 72 -2.83 -11.80 -8.08
CA LYS A 72 -2.12 -12.25 -6.89
C LYS A 72 -2.44 -11.30 -5.75
N LEU A 73 -3.06 -11.81 -4.68
CA LEU A 73 -3.40 -11.02 -3.50
C LEU A 73 -2.97 -11.76 -2.23
N GLY A 74 -2.14 -11.13 -1.40
CA GLY A 74 -1.66 -11.71 -0.13
C GLY A 74 -0.93 -13.05 -0.27
N GLY A 75 -0.42 -13.36 -1.46
CA GLY A 75 0.21 -14.65 -1.79
C GLY A 75 -0.72 -15.70 -2.40
N ASP A 76 -2.03 -15.47 -2.39
CA ASP A 76 -3.02 -16.32 -3.06
C ASP A 76 -3.15 -15.95 -4.54
N GLU A 77 -3.47 -16.94 -5.37
CA GLU A 77 -3.66 -16.80 -6.82
C GLU A 77 -5.14 -16.93 -7.18
N TYR A 78 -5.67 -15.92 -7.87
CA TYR A 78 -7.05 -15.84 -8.35
C TYR A 78 -7.06 -15.80 -9.88
N PRO A 79 -7.15 -16.97 -10.54
CA PRO A 79 -7.33 -17.03 -11.99
C PRO A 79 -8.59 -16.27 -12.41
N LEU A 80 -8.48 -15.46 -13.45
CA LEU A 80 -9.61 -14.69 -13.96
C LEU A 80 -9.70 -14.74 -15.48
N MET A 81 -10.91 -14.51 -15.96
CA MET A 81 -11.23 -14.31 -17.36
C MET A 81 -11.91 -12.96 -17.53
N PHE A 82 -11.32 -12.12 -18.38
CA PHE A 82 -11.99 -10.99 -18.98
C PHE A 82 -12.54 -11.41 -20.35
N ALA A 83 -13.78 -11.05 -20.65
CA ALA A 83 -14.40 -11.38 -21.92
C ALA A 83 -15.22 -10.22 -22.46
N VAL A 84 -15.37 -10.18 -23.79
CA VAL A 84 -16.44 -9.43 -24.45
C VAL A 84 -17.43 -10.44 -24.99
N LEU A 85 -18.69 -10.29 -24.59
CA LEU A 85 -19.78 -11.19 -24.98
C LEU A 85 -20.23 -10.91 -26.41
N THR A 86 -21.06 -11.80 -26.97
CA THR A 86 -21.59 -11.66 -28.33
C THR A 86 -22.50 -10.44 -28.52
N ASP A 87 -22.99 -9.85 -27.43
CA ASP A 87 -23.76 -8.60 -27.40
C ASP A 87 -22.88 -7.35 -27.20
N ASN A 88 -21.55 -7.50 -27.28
CA ASN A 88 -20.53 -6.47 -27.02
C ASN A 88 -20.44 -5.98 -25.56
N THR A 89 -21.11 -6.62 -24.61
CA THR A 89 -20.97 -6.28 -23.19
C THR A 89 -19.70 -6.93 -22.61
N PRO A 90 -18.87 -6.21 -21.86
CA PRO A 90 -17.76 -6.83 -21.17
C PRO A 90 -18.21 -7.60 -19.93
N TYR A 91 -17.50 -8.68 -19.65
CA TYR A 91 -17.78 -9.63 -18.60
C TYR A 91 -16.48 -10.02 -17.90
N LEU A 92 -16.50 -10.07 -16.58
CA LEU A 92 -15.38 -10.49 -15.77
C LEU A 92 -15.82 -11.65 -14.88
N ALA A 93 -15.05 -12.73 -14.89
CA ALA A 93 -15.19 -13.84 -13.96
C ALA A 93 -13.86 -14.11 -13.27
N VAL A 94 -13.91 -14.37 -11.98
CA VAL A 94 -12.75 -14.65 -11.12
C VAL A 94 -13.04 -15.92 -10.35
N ASP A 95 -12.13 -16.87 -10.39
CA ASP A 95 -12.19 -18.11 -9.59
C ASP A 95 -11.92 -17.74 -8.13
N LEU A 96 -12.98 -17.50 -7.37
CA LEU A 96 -12.91 -16.98 -6.00
C LEU A 96 -12.80 -18.10 -4.96
N ASP A 97 -13.28 -19.30 -5.29
CA ASP A 97 -13.21 -20.46 -4.41
C ASP A 97 -12.05 -21.42 -4.75
N GLY A 98 -11.37 -21.20 -5.87
CA GLY A 98 -10.17 -21.93 -6.28
C GLY A 98 -10.46 -23.33 -6.84
N ASP A 99 -11.70 -23.61 -7.27
CA ASP A 99 -12.09 -24.90 -7.81
C ASP A 99 -11.68 -25.12 -9.28
N GLY A 100 -11.15 -24.07 -9.94
CA GLY A 100 -10.73 -24.08 -11.34
C GLY A 100 -11.89 -23.97 -12.34
N VAL A 101 -13.09 -23.62 -11.87
CA VAL A 101 -14.31 -23.46 -12.64
C VAL A 101 -14.83 -22.04 -12.48
N LEU A 102 -14.75 -21.25 -13.54
CA LEU A 102 -15.42 -19.96 -13.57
C LEU A 102 -16.95 -20.15 -13.69
N SER A 103 -17.63 -20.14 -12.55
CA SER A 103 -19.07 -20.35 -12.45
C SER A 103 -19.89 -19.11 -12.85
N ALA A 104 -21.19 -19.30 -13.03
CA ALA A 104 -22.11 -18.22 -13.38
C ALA A 104 -22.30 -17.22 -12.22
N THR A 105 -22.01 -17.63 -10.99
CA THR A 105 -22.07 -16.79 -9.78
C THR A 105 -20.80 -15.99 -9.54
N GLU A 106 -19.68 -16.43 -10.10
CA GLU A 106 -18.38 -15.75 -10.00
C GLU A 106 -18.14 -14.72 -11.09
N GLY A 107 -18.91 -14.81 -12.17
CA GLY A 107 -18.83 -13.86 -13.27
C GLY A 107 -19.98 -12.87 -13.32
N ARG A 108 -19.65 -11.64 -13.72
CA ARG A 108 -20.62 -10.55 -13.81
C ARG A 108 -20.29 -9.59 -14.96
N ARG A 109 -21.34 -8.98 -15.52
CA ARG A 109 -21.20 -7.90 -16.51
C ARG A 109 -20.63 -6.64 -15.84
N GLY A 110 -19.85 -5.87 -16.57
CA GLY A 110 -19.36 -4.59 -16.09
C GLY A 110 -20.48 -3.56 -15.98
N SER A 111 -20.24 -2.52 -15.19
CA SER A 111 -21.06 -1.31 -15.19
C SER A 111 -20.38 -0.24 -16.05
N PRO A 112 -21.07 0.41 -17.00
CA PRO A 112 -20.48 1.48 -17.78
C PRO A 112 -20.23 2.70 -16.89
N VAL A 113 -19.01 3.24 -16.93
CA VAL A 113 -18.65 4.53 -16.29
C VAL A 113 -18.74 5.65 -17.32
N SER A 114 -18.31 5.36 -18.54
CA SER A 114 -18.38 6.24 -19.71
C SER A 114 -18.57 5.38 -20.98
N GLU A 115 -18.58 6.00 -22.16
CA GLU A 115 -18.55 5.25 -23.42
C GLU A 115 -17.25 4.46 -23.61
N GLU A 116 -16.18 4.84 -22.90
CA GLU A 116 -14.83 4.29 -23.05
C GLU A 116 -14.38 3.42 -21.88
N GLU A 117 -15.15 3.34 -20.80
CA GLU A 117 -14.73 2.68 -19.56
C GLU A 117 -15.84 1.86 -18.90
N TRP A 118 -15.47 0.67 -18.45
CA TRP A 118 -16.32 -0.24 -17.69
C TRP A 118 -15.68 -0.61 -16.36
N LEU A 119 -16.51 -0.79 -15.34
CA LEU A 119 -16.09 -0.96 -13.96
C LEU A 119 -16.70 -2.20 -13.32
N TRP A 120 -15.90 -2.85 -12.48
CA TRP A 120 -16.31 -3.88 -11.54
C TRP A 120 -15.81 -3.53 -10.13
N HIS A 121 -16.60 -3.85 -9.12
CA HIS A 121 -16.16 -3.85 -7.73
C HIS A 121 -16.14 -5.30 -7.23
N LEU A 122 -14.98 -5.70 -6.71
CA LEU A 122 -14.72 -7.04 -6.19
C LEU A 122 -14.24 -6.93 -4.74
N SER A 123 -14.68 -7.89 -3.93
CA SER A 123 -14.24 -8.06 -2.54
C SER A 123 -13.53 -9.40 -2.44
N PHE A 124 -12.35 -9.39 -1.83
CA PHE A 124 -11.53 -10.56 -1.57
C PHE A 124 -11.33 -10.73 -0.07
N THR A 125 -10.94 -11.93 0.36
CA THR A 125 -10.43 -12.14 1.72
C THR A 125 -8.92 -12.32 1.62
N VAL A 126 -8.16 -11.34 2.10
CA VAL A 126 -6.70 -11.33 2.07
C VAL A 126 -6.22 -11.27 3.52
N HIS A 127 -5.31 -12.18 3.91
CA HIS A 127 -4.87 -12.32 5.31
C HIS A 127 -6.03 -12.44 6.33
N GLY A 128 -7.16 -13.02 5.90
CA GLY A 128 -8.37 -13.15 6.73
C GLY A 128 -9.20 -11.87 6.90
N ARG A 129 -8.93 -10.82 6.11
CA ARG A 129 -9.64 -9.53 6.13
C ARG A 129 -10.25 -9.19 4.77
N PRO A 130 -11.32 -8.39 4.72
CA PRO A 130 -11.83 -7.86 3.47
C PRO A 130 -10.79 -6.99 2.77
N TYR A 131 -10.62 -7.19 1.46
CA TYR A 131 -9.80 -6.37 0.58
C TYR A 131 -10.62 -6.01 -0.66
N GLU A 132 -10.94 -4.73 -0.78
CA GLU A 132 -11.80 -4.20 -1.84
C GLU A 132 -10.97 -3.68 -3.02
N LEU A 133 -11.42 -4.01 -4.22
CA LEU A 133 -10.73 -3.68 -5.45
C LEU A 133 -11.73 -3.25 -6.54
N SER A 134 -11.42 -2.14 -7.19
CA SER A 134 -12.11 -1.69 -8.39
C SER A 134 -11.30 -2.10 -9.61
N ILE A 135 -11.94 -2.73 -10.59
CA ILE A 135 -11.32 -3.09 -11.87
C ILE A 135 -11.92 -2.23 -12.96
N VAL A 136 -11.07 -1.52 -13.70
CA VAL A 136 -11.49 -0.71 -14.84
C VAL A 136 -10.96 -1.32 -16.11
N TRP A 137 -11.85 -1.52 -17.09
CA TRP A 137 -11.46 -1.85 -18.44
C TRP A 137 -11.63 -0.64 -19.36
N PRO A 138 -10.53 -0.08 -19.90
CA PRO A 138 -10.61 0.85 -21.01
C PRO A 138 -10.94 0.09 -22.30
N VAL A 139 -12.04 0.46 -22.95
CA VAL A 139 -12.60 -0.23 -24.11
C VAL A 139 -11.52 -0.41 -25.20
N GLY A 140 -11.42 -1.64 -25.71
CA GLY A 140 -10.50 -2.01 -26.79
C GLY A 140 -9.05 -2.26 -26.34
N ARG A 141 -8.74 -2.22 -25.04
CA ARG A 141 -7.39 -2.54 -24.52
C ARG A 141 -7.28 -3.99 -24.05
N GLY A 142 -6.08 -4.55 -24.18
CA GLY A 142 -5.73 -5.90 -23.71
C GLY A 142 -5.24 -5.97 -22.26
N PHE A 143 -5.61 -4.99 -21.43
CA PHE A 143 -5.23 -4.89 -20.03
C PHE A 143 -6.39 -4.30 -19.22
N LEU A 144 -6.33 -4.48 -17.90
CA LEU A 144 -7.22 -3.88 -16.92
C LEU A 144 -6.42 -2.93 -16.04
N PHE A 145 -7.07 -1.93 -15.46
CA PHE A 145 -6.53 -1.22 -14.31
C PHE A 145 -7.13 -1.82 -13.04
N LEU A 146 -6.27 -2.16 -12.10
CA LEU A 146 -6.65 -2.48 -10.73
C LEU A 146 -6.52 -1.21 -9.90
N ILE A 147 -7.53 -0.93 -9.09
CA ILE A 147 -7.56 0.23 -8.22
C ILE A 147 -7.88 -0.27 -6.81
N GLY A 148 -6.88 -0.26 -5.93
CA GLY A 148 -7.04 -0.62 -4.52
C GLY A 148 -7.99 0.35 -3.82
N GLN A 149 -8.88 -0.18 -2.98
CA GLN A 149 -9.88 0.62 -2.24
C GLN A 149 -9.73 0.54 -0.71
N THR A 150 -8.63 -0.06 -0.23
CA THR A 150 -8.46 -0.45 1.18
C THR A 150 -7.20 0.18 1.80
N PRO A 151 -6.97 1.50 1.78
CA PRO A 151 -5.92 2.09 2.61
C PRO A 151 -6.19 1.83 4.11
N MET A 152 -5.14 1.76 4.90
CA MET A 152 -5.18 1.43 6.32
C MET A 152 -4.86 2.67 7.15
N LYS A 153 -5.83 3.16 7.94
CA LYS A 153 -5.71 4.40 8.72
C LYS A 153 -5.67 4.13 10.22
N GLY A 154 -4.87 4.90 10.96
CA GLY A 154 -4.86 4.90 12.41
C GLY A 154 -4.31 6.19 13.01
N GLU A 155 -4.09 6.17 14.32
CA GLU A 155 -3.60 7.31 15.10
C GLU A 155 -2.28 6.99 15.79
N LEU A 156 -1.22 7.70 15.40
CA LEU A 156 0.08 7.67 16.04
C LEU A 156 0.10 8.64 17.21
N LYS A 157 0.25 8.12 18.44
CA LYS A 157 0.31 8.94 19.65
C LYS A 157 1.75 9.18 20.09
N LEU A 158 2.21 10.42 20.00
CA LEU A 158 3.55 10.87 20.37
C LEU A 158 3.44 12.08 21.30
N ASP A 159 4.13 12.04 22.44
CA ASP A 159 4.16 13.13 23.43
C ASP A 159 2.79 13.70 23.82
N GLY A 160 1.78 12.83 23.90
CA GLY A 160 0.40 13.20 24.24
C GLY A 160 -0.40 13.86 23.12
N LYS A 161 0.17 14.02 21.93
CA LYS A 161 -0.53 14.42 20.70
C LYS A 161 -0.83 13.19 19.85
N ALA A 162 -1.90 13.27 19.05
CA ALA A 162 -2.29 12.24 18.10
C ALA A 162 -2.07 12.79 16.68
N TYR A 163 -1.42 12.00 15.85
CA TYR A 163 -1.12 12.29 14.45
C TYR A 163 -1.77 11.21 13.60
N THR A 164 -2.42 11.61 12.50
CA THR A 164 -3.01 10.63 11.59
C THR A 164 -1.91 9.93 10.81
N ILE A 165 -1.98 8.60 10.71
CA ILE A 165 -1.11 7.80 9.83
C ILE A 165 -1.98 6.94 8.91
N VAL A 166 -1.63 6.92 7.63
CA VAL A 166 -2.27 6.10 6.60
C VAL A 166 -1.20 5.28 5.90
N LEU A 167 -1.48 4.00 5.69
CA LEU A 167 -0.66 3.08 4.92
C LEU A 167 -1.41 2.70 3.64
N VAL A 168 -0.73 2.74 2.50
CA VAL A 168 -1.32 2.52 1.17
C VAL A 168 -0.61 1.37 0.49
N ASP A 169 -1.39 0.36 0.09
CA ASP A 169 -0.97 -0.70 -0.82
C ASP A 169 -0.97 -0.13 -2.24
N ALA A 170 0.21 0.20 -2.76
CA ALA A 170 0.35 0.99 -3.97
C ALA A 170 0.32 0.13 -5.24
N ASP A 171 0.88 -1.08 -5.17
CA ASP A 171 0.95 -2.03 -6.29
C ASP A 171 -0.27 -2.96 -6.36
N VAL A 172 -1.17 -2.86 -5.38
CA VAL A 172 -2.47 -3.52 -5.33
C VAL A 172 -2.31 -5.04 -5.20
N ASN A 173 -1.36 -5.48 -4.37
CA ASN A 173 -1.06 -6.90 -4.15
C ASN A 173 -1.61 -7.46 -2.83
N GLY A 174 -2.29 -6.63 -2.02
CA GLY A 174 -2.91 -7.02 -0.76
C GLY A 174 -1.93 -7.23 0.40
N ASN A 175 -0.64 -7.01 0.18
CA ASN A 175 0.35 -6.82 1.23
C ASN A 175 0.68 -5.33 1.32
N TYR A 176 1.02 -4.87 2.52
CA TYR A 176 1.34 -3.46 2.78
C TYR A 176 2.77 -3.28 3.29
N ASN A 177 3.66 -4.22 2.97
CA ASN A 177 4.98 -4.32 3.57
C ASN A 177 6.11 -4.52 2.55
N ASP A 178 5.91 -4.06 1.31
CA ASP A 178 6.95 -4.09 0.28
C ASP A 178 7.38 -2.69 -0.20
N GLU A 179 8.31 -2.66 -1.15
CA GLU A 179 8.98 -1.43 -1.59
C GLU A 179 8.10 -0.51 -2.44
N ALA A 180 6.99 -1.01 -2.99
CA ALA A 180 6.05 -0.19 -3.74
C ALA A 180 5.15 0.63 -2.80
N ASP A 181 4.93 0.14 -1.59
CA ASP A 181 4.04 0.73 -0.61
C ASP A 181 4.61 2.00 0.02
N PHE A 182 3.69 2.83 0.49
CA PHE A 182 4.04 4.08 1.15
C PHE A 182 3.07 4.38 2.29
N TYR A 183 3.48 5.31 3.14
CA TYR A 183 2.65 5.82 4.21
C TYR A 183 2.60 7.34 4.19
N VAL A 184 1.51 7.88 4.72
CA VAL A 184 1.27 9.31 4.88
C VAL A 184 1.10 9.60 6.36
N VAL A 185 1.81 10.60 6.87
CA VAL A 185 1.67 11.06 8.25
C VAL A 185 1.34 12.54 8.23
N ASP A 186 0.27 12.91 8.93
CA ASP A 186 -0.06 14.30 9.27
C ASP A 186 1.05 14.85 10.19
N VAL A 187 2.16 15.34 9.62
CA VAL A 187 3.39 15.64 10.40
C VAL A 187 3.34 17.01 11.06
N ASP A 188 2.56 17.93 10.50
CA ASP A 188 2.35 19.27 11.06
C ASP A 188 1.18 19.32 12.06
N GLY A 189 0.30 18.32 12.03
CA GLY A 189 -0.81 18.15 12.96
C GLY A 189 -2.00 19.07 12.68
N ASP A 190 -2.16 19.53 11.43
CA ASP A 190 -3.27 20.40 11.03
C ASP A 190 -4.57 19.61 10.74
N GLY A 191 -4.47 18.28 10.65
CA GLY A 191 -5.58 17.37 10.41
C GLY A 191 -5.93 17.16 8.93
N VAL A 192 -5.15 17.71 8.01
CA VAL A 192 -5.30 17.59 6.55
C VAL A 192 -4.14 16.75 6.01
N LEU A 193 -4.46 15.61 5.40
CA LEU A 193 -3.45 14.75 4.79
C LEU A 193 -3.10 15.21 3.37
N HIS A 194 -1.84 15.54 3.15
CA HIS A 194 -1.25 15.83 1.84
C HIS A 194 -0.58 14.58 1.27
N GLY A 195 -1.40 13.66 0.75
CA GLY A 195 -0.93 12.34 0.31
C GLY A 195 -0.52 12.20 -1.16
N ASP A 196 -0.55 13.28 -1.96
CA ASP A 196 -0.14 13.22 -3.37
C ASP A 196 1.37 12.98 -3.51
N GLU A 197 1.78 12.33 -4.61
CA GLU A 197 3.19 11.98 -4.84
C GLU A 197 4.12 13.19 -4.73
N GLY A 198 5.14 13.08 -3.88
CA GLY A 198 6.13 14.13 -3.65
C GLY A 198 5.73 15.18 -2.61
N GLU A 199 4.54 15.09 -2.04
CA GLU A 199 4.14 15.94 -0.91
C GLU A 199 4.98 15.65 0.35
N HIS A 200 5.04 16.65 1.21
CA HIS A 200 5.85 16.66 2.42
C HIS A 200 5.43 15.63 3.49
N GLU A 201 4.24 15.04 3.34
CA GLU A 201 3.67 14.06 4.27
C GLU A 201 3.76 12.62 3.77
N VAL A 202 4.27 12.41 2.55
CA VAL A 202 4.35 11.08 1.91
C VAL A 202 5.74 10.50 2.12
N PHE A 203 5.82 9.25 2.56
CA PHE A 203 7.07 8.56 2.88
C PHE A 203 7.06 7.13 2.34
N SER A 204 8.16 6.66 1.76
CA SER A 204 8.32 5.22 1.50
C SER A 204 8.49 4.46 2.82
N LEU A 205 8.22 3.15 2.86
CA LEU A 205 8.27 2.39 4.12
C LEU A 205 9.62 2.47 4.87
N GLU A 206 10.73 2.68 4.15
CA GLU A 206 12.07 2.82 4.72
C GLU A 206 12.44 4.26 5.07
N GLU A 207 11.71 5.24 4.53
CA GLU A 207 12.00 6.65 4.70
C GLU A 207 11.61 7.10 6.12
N PRO A 208 12.51 7.76 6.87
CA PRO A 208 12.18 8.38 8.15
C PRO A 208 11.41 9.69 7.98
N PHE A 209 10.66 10.07 9.02
CA PHE A 209 9.92 11.33 9.09
C PHE A 209 10.21 12.06 10.40
N THR A 210 9.90 13.36 10.45
CA THR A 210 10.20 14.21 11.61
C THR A 210 8.96 14.95 12.07
N ILE A 211 8.69 14.86 13.37
CA ILE A 211 7.63 15.61 14.05
C ILE A 211 8.28 16.44 15.16
N GLY A 212 8.17 17.76 15.06
CA GLY A 212 8.88 18.68 15.94
C GLY A 212 10.40 18.48 15.85
N GLU A 213 11.03 18.10 16.96
CA GLU A 213 12.49 17.90 17.04
C GLU A 213 12.91 16.42 17.02
N THR A 214 11.95 15.49 16.86
CA THR A 214 12.23 14.05 16.91
C THR A 214 11.92 13.40 15.58
N SER A 215 12.86 12.58 15.11
CA SER A 215 12.69 11.76 13.92
C SER A 215 12.34 10.33 14.26
N PHE A 216 11.49 9.74 13.42
CA PHE A 216 10.96 8.41 13.55
C PHE A 216 11.10 7.65 12.24
N ARG A 217 11.02 6.33 12.32
CA ARG A 217 10.90 5.45 11.16
C ARG A 217 9.96 4.30 11.46
N LEU A 218 9.41 3.69 10.42
CA LEU A 218 8.76 2.40 10.54
C LEU A 218 9.84 1.33 10.79
N ALA A 219 9.71 0.61 11.90
CA ALA A 219 10.53 -0.55 12.22
C ALA A 219 9.92 -1.85 11.71
N GLU A 220 8.59 -1.90 11.63
CA GLU A 220 7.83 -3.07 11.19
C GLU A 220 6.48 -2.62 10.66
N VAL A 221 6.03 -3.29 9.60
CA VAL A 221 4.68 -3.19 9.04
C VAL A 221 4.16 -4.61 8.89
N SER A 222 2.99 -4.90 9.46
CA SER A 222 2.37 -6.21 9.27
C SER A 222 1.94 -6.39 7.81
N PRO A 223 2.08 -7.60 7.21
CA PRO A 223 1.67 -7.83 5.82
C PRO A 223 0.23 -7.43 5.53
N ASP A 224 -0.69 -7.61 6.48
CA ASP A 224 -2.10 -7.24 6.34
C ASP A 224 -2.40 -5.75 6.58
N GLY A 225 -1.36 -4.93 6.76
CA GLY A 225 -1.46 -3.49 7.02
C GLY A 225 -2.15 -3.11 8.33
N SER A 226 -2.49 -4.07 9.20
CA SER A 226 -3.28 -3.80 10.41
C SER A 226 -2.48 -3.19 11.56
N THR A 227 -1.16 -3.29 11.50
CA THR A 227 -0.27 -2.71 12.51
C THR A 227 1.01 -2.17 11.90
N VAL A 228 1.47 -1.06 12.46
CA VAL A 228 2.80 -0.52 12.19
C VAL A 228 3.51 -0.26 13.52
N ARG A 229 4.82 -0.50 13.55
CA ARG A 229 5.66 -0.16 14.70
C ARG A 229 6.58 0.99 14.33
N VAL A 230 6.41 2.11 15.02
CA VAL A 230 7.20 3.32 14.85
C VAL A 230 8.27 3.37 15.93
N VAL A 231 9.51 3.70 15.58
CA VAL A 231 10.61 3.87 16.54
C VAL A 231 11.37 5.17 16.28
N PRO A 232 11.91 5.82 17.33
CA PRO A 232 12.89 6.88 17.16
C PRO A 232 14.08 6.47 16.28
N THR A 233 14.62 7.44 15.54
CA THR A 233 15.80 7.26 14.67
C THR A 233 16.69 8.50 14.68
N GLU A 234 17.81 8.45 13.97
CA GLU A 234 18.66 9.62 13.75
C GLU A 234 17.87 10.77 13.10
N TYR A 235 18.18 12.01 13.50
CA TYR A 235 17.47 13.18 13.02
C TYR A 235 17.57 13.32 11.50
N VAL A 236 16.44 13.52 10.85
CA VAL A 236 16.34 13.96 9.45
C VAL A 236 15.58 15.29 9.39
N PRO A 237 15.99 16.23 8.53
CA PRO A 237 15.20 17.44 8.32
C PRO A 237 13.78 17.10 7.85
N PRO A 238 12.74 17.78 8.35
CA PRO A 238 11.39 17.59 7.83
C PRO A 238 11.32 17.99 6.34
N LYS A 239 10.46 17.32 5.58
CA LYS A 239 10.15 17.73 4.20
C LYS A 239 9.47 19.08 4.22
N VAL A 240 9.77 19.92 3.24
CA VAL A 240 9.23 21.27 3.16
C VAL A 240 7.89 21.23 2.40
N PRO A 241 6.81 21.81 2.93
CA PRO A 241 5.52 21.85 2.24
C PRO A 241 5.59 22.72 0.97
N LEU A 242 5.08 22.19 -0.16
CA LEU A 242 5.09 22.86 -1.47
C LEU A 242 3.69 22.90 -2.10
N TYR A 243 2.68 23.26 -1.33
CA TYR A 243 1.29 23.36 -1.79
C TYR A 243 0.77 24.82 -1.80
N ILE A 244 -0.35 25.04 -2.49
CA ILE A 244 -0.97 26.37 -2.62
C ILE A 244 -1.37 26.89 -1.23
N GLY A 245 -0.81 28.04 -0.85
CA GLY A 245 -1.09 28.70 0.44
C GLY A 245 -0.03 28.44 1.51
N ALA A 246 0.88 27.48 1.30
CA ALA A 246 2.05 27.32 2.15
C ALA A 246 2.98 28.53 2.04
N GLU A 247 3.72 28.82 3.13
CA GLU A 247 4.79 29.82 3.11
C GLU A 247 5.89 29.36 2.15
N ALA A 248 6.36 30.27 1.29
CA ALA A 248 7.44 29.95 0.37
C ALA A 248 8.70 29.58 1.16
N PRO A 249 9.36 28.45 0.83
CA PRO A 249 10.59 28.09 1.50
C PRO A 249 11.65 29.16 1.31
N ASP A 250 12.42 29.43 2.36
CA ASP A 250 13.58 30.29 2.23
C ASP A 250 14.59 29.64 1.26
N PHE A 251 15.25 30.47 0.48
CA PHE A 251 16.31 30.05 -0.42
C PHE A 251 17.41 31.10 -0.42
N SER A 252 18.64 30.66 -0.63
CA SER A 252 19.76 31.54 -0.95
C SER A 252 20.57 30.91 -2.08
N PHE A 253 20.92 31.71 -3.08
CA PHE A 253 21.84 31.30 -4.15
C PHE A 253 22.68 32.47 -4.65
N GLU A 254 23.83 32.14 -5.21
CA GLU A 254 24.71 33.10 -5.86
C GLU A 254 24.25 33.34 -7.30
N SER A 255 24.06 34.61 -7.66
CA SER A 255 23.74 35.02 -9.02
C SER A 255 24.93 34.83 -9.96
N LEU A 256 24.70 34.93 -11.27
CA LEU A 256 25.77 34.90 -12.27
C LEU A 256 26.78 36.06 -12.12
N GLN A 257 26.44 37.09 -11.35
CA GLN A 257 27.27 38.24 -11.04
C GLN A 257 28.02 38.12 -9.70
N GLY A 258 27.83 37.03 -8.96
CA GLY A 258 28.45 36.82 -7.65
C GLY A 258 27.73 37.49 -6.49
N GLU A 259 26.51 38.00 -6.72
CA GLU A 259 25.66 38.58 -5.67
C GLU A 259 24.81 37.48 -5.04
N GLU A 260 24.73 37.44 -3.72
CA GLU A 260 23.80 36.56 -2.98
C GLU A 260 22.37 37.08 -3.14
N ILE A 261 21.46 36.18 -3.53
CA ILE A 261 20.03 36.43 -3.65
C ILE A 261 19.31 35.50 -2.69
N SER A 262 18.46 36.07 -1.83
CA SER A 262 17.57 35.35 -0.91
C SER A 262 16.14 35.90 -0.98
N LEU A 263 15.19 35.15 -0.40
CA LEU A 263 13.77 35.53 -0.33
C LEU A 263 13.53 36.74 0.58
#